data_AF-M1ZV29-F1
#
_entry.id   AF-M1ZV29-F1
#
_cell.length_a   1.000
_cell.length_b   1.000
_cell.length_c   1.000
_cell.angle_alpha   90.00
_cell.angle_beta   90.00
_cell.angle_gamma   90.00
#
_symmetry.space_group_name_H-M   'P 1'
#
loop_
_entity.id
_entity.type
_entity.pdbx_description
1 polymer ?
#
loop_
_entity_poly.entity_id
_entity_poly.type
_entity_poly.pdbx_seq_one_letter_code
_entity_poly.pdbx_strand_id
1 'polypeptide(L)' 'MKPTLFNKEGHLTDDTVKLLKLGTLKDEELIPILEHISDCQKCASVFADSFEDDELAEAPLGFEEKVQIEIKNKKKSNIH' A
#
# COMPACT_ATOMS: atom_id res chain seq x y z
N MET A 1 -0.31 19.42 -17.51
CA MET A 1 0.12 19.65 -16.11
C MET A 1 0.48 18.29 -15.54
N LYS A 2 1.59 18.16 -14.79
CA LYS A 2 1.80 16.94 -14.02
C LYS A 2 0.71 16.89 -12.94
N PRO A 3 -0.06 15.79 -12.79
CA PRO A 3 -0.98 15.67 -11.68
C PRO A 3 -0.20 15.84 -10.37
N THR A 4 -0.74 16.60 -9.44
CA THR A 4 -0.19 16.67 -8.09
C THR A 4 -0.39 15.30 -7.44
N LEU A 5 0.70 14.64 -7.04
CA LEU A 5 0.67 13.29 -6.46
C LEU A 5 -0.12 13.25 -5.14
N PHE A 6 -0.07 14.36 -4.40
CA PHE A 6 -0.72 14.52 -3.10
C PHE A 6 -1.73 15.66 -3.12
N ASN A 7 -2.81 15.49 -2.37
CA ASN A 7 -3.80 16.52 -2.10
C ASN A 7 -3.30 17.49 -1.02
N LYS A 8 -4.11 18.50 -0.70
CA LYS A 8 -3.75 19.54 0.29
C LYS A 8 -3.60 19.02 1.72
N GLU A 9 -4.15 17.84 2.02
CA GLU A 9 -4.05 17.18 3.32
C GLU A 9 -2.82 16.27 3.40
N GLY A 10 -2.06 16.13 2.30
CA GLY A 10 -0.88 15.27 2.24
C GLY A 10 -1.19 13.80 1.95
N HIS A 11 -2.40 13.48 1.45
CA HIS A 11 -2.77 12.13 1.01
C HIS A 11 -2.69 11.99 -0.50
N LEU A 12 -2.58 10.76 -1.00
CA LEU A 12 -2.63 10.51 -2.44
C LEU A 12 -3.93 11.05 -3.05
N THR A 13 -3.82 11.63 -4.24
CA THR A 13 -5.01 11.98 -5.04
C THR A 13 -5.59 10.72 -5.70
N ASP A 14 -6.89 10.74 -5.99
CA ASP A 14 -7.56 9.62 -6.68
C ASP A 14 -6.89 9.25 -8.01
N ASP A 15 -6.41 10.26 -8.75
CA ASP A 15 -5.67 10.04 -9.99
C ASP A 15 -4.34 9.33 -9.75
N THR A 16 -3.66 9.64 -8.64
CA THR A 16 -2.41 8.97 -8.27
C THR A 16 -2.65 7.52 -7.86
N VAL A 17 -3.73 7.25 -7.12
CA VAL A 17 -4.15 5.88 -6.77
C VAL A 17 -4.44 5.06 -8.02
N LYS A 18 -5.14 5.63 -9.01
CA LYS A 18 -5.38 4.98 -10.31
C LYS A 18 -4.10 4.69 -11.07
N LEU A 19 -3.18 5.65 -11.16
CA LEU A 19 -1.90 5.48 -11.85
C LEU A 19 -1.03 4.41 -11.17
N LEU A 20 -1.06 4.35 -9.83
CA LEU A 20 -0.39 3.33 -9.03
C LEU A 20 -0.98 1.94 -9.29
N LYS A 21 -2.31 1.81 -9.26
CA LYS A 21 -3.02 0.55 -9.58
C LYS A 21 -2.66 0.05 -10.98
N LEU A 22 -2.57 0.95 -11.96
CA LEU A 22 -2.21 0.62 -13.33
C LEU A 22 -0.73 0.22 -13.51
N GLY A 23 0.14 0.45 -12.51
CA GLY A 23 1.56 0.14 -12.60
C GLY A 23 2.33 0.98 -13.62
N THR A 24 1.81 2.16 -13.96
CA THR A 24 2.35 3.03 -15.04
C THR A 24 3.31 4.12 -14.58
N LEU A 25 3.52 4.24 -13.26
CA LEU A 25 4.39 5.25 -12.67
C LEU A 25 5.87 4.91 -12.92
N LYS A 26 6.69 5.94 -13.11
CA LYS A 26 8.16 5.78 -13.13
C LYS A 26 8.68 5.66 -11.71
N ASP A 27 9.87 5.06 -11.54
CA ASP A 27 10.52 4.90 -10.22
C ASP A 27 10.61 6.20 -9.42
N GLU A 28 10.90 7.32 -10.09
CA GLU A 28 10.98 8.67 -9.51
C GLU A 28 9.67 9.11 -8.81
N GLU A 29 8.53 8.61 -9.27
CA GLU A 29 7.20 8.89 -8.72
C GLU A 29 6.73 7.74 -7.82
N LEU A 30 7.02 6.50 -8.21
CA LEU A 30 6.59 5.27 -7.53
C LEU A 30 7.21 5.15 -6.13
N ILE A 31 8.51 5.34 -6.01
CA ILE A 31 9.23 5.20 -4.73
C ILE A 31 8.62 6.09 -3.63
N PRO A 32 8.49 7.43 -3.81
CA PRO A 32 7.94 8.28 -2.76
C PRO A 32 6.47 8.00 -2.43
N ILE A 33 5.69 7.48 -3.41
CA ILE A 33 4.31 7.05 -3.17
C ILE A 33 4.28 5.81 -2.26
N LEU A 34 5.13 4.82 -2.53
CA LEU A 34 5.20 3.59 -1.73
C LEU A 34 5.74 3.85 -0.32
N GLU A 35 6.75 4.72 -0.20
CA GLU A 35 7.25 5.21 1.11
C GLU A 35 6.13 5.91 1.90
N HIS A 36 5.31 6.73 1.24
CA HIS A 36 4.17 7.34 1.92
C HIS A 36 3.13 6.31 2.36
N ILE A 37 2.80 5.33 1.52
CA ILE A 37 1.83 4.28 1.84
C ILE A 37 2.29 3.45 3.04
N SER A 38 3.59 3.15 3.16
CA SER A 38 4.09 2.37 4.31
C SER A 38 3.87 3.07 5.65
N ASP A 39 3.81 4.40 5.66
CA ASP A 39 3.65 5.21 6.88
C ASP A 39 2.23 5.78 7.05
N CYS A 40 1.36 5.71 6.02
CA CYS A 40 0.03 6.31 6.02
C CYS A 40 -1.07 5.26 5.87
N GLN A 41 -1.65 4.84 7.02
CA GLN A 41 -2.75 3.87 7.06
C GLN A 41 -3.93 4.26 6.15
N LYS A 42 -4.29 5.55 6.08
CA LYS A 42 -5.40 6.01 5.22
C LYS A 42 -5.12 5.75 3.73
N CYS A 43 -3.90 6.04 3.26
CA CYS A 43 -3.52 5.79 1.86
C CYS A 43 -3.35 4.29 1.58
N ALA A 44 -2.86 3.51 2.55
CA ALA A 44 -2.81 2.06 2.44
C ALA A 44 -4.22 1.46 2.27
N SER A 45 -5.19 1.89 3.09
CA SER A 45 -6.59 1.46 2.96
C SER A 45 -7.19 1.88 1.62
N VAL A 46 -7.07 3.15 1.22
CA VAL A 46 -7.61 3.63 -0.07
C VAL A 46 -7.01 2.87 -1.26
N PHE A 47 -5.73 2.53 -1.21
CA PHE A 47 -5.12 1.74 -2.29
C PHE A 47 -5.62 0.29 -2.30
N ALA A 48 -5.72 -0.36 -1.13
CA ALA A 48 -6.27 -1.70 -1.03
C ALA A 48 -7.73 -1.76 -1.51
N ASP A 49 -8.55 -0.78 -1.11
CA ASP A 49 -9.96 -0.65 -1.49
C ASP A 49 -10.15 -0.23 -2.96
N SER A 50 -9.08 0.07 -3.70
CA SER A 50 -9.16 0.43 -5.11
C SER A 50 -9.25 -0.77 -6.05
N PHE A 51 -9.08 -1.99 -5.53
CA PHE A 51 -9.22 -3.25 -6.25
C PHE A 51 -10.62 -3.82 -6.03
N GLU A 52 -11.25 -4.26 -7.11
CA GLU A 52 -12.51 -5.01 -7.07
C GLU A 52 -12.24 -6.46 -6.62
N ASP A 53 -13.25 -7.13 -6.04
CA ASP A 53 -13.09 -8.48 -5.49
C ASP A 53 -12.62 -9.51 -6.53
N ASP A 54 -12.96 -9.32 -7.82
CA ASP A 54 -12.55 -10.20 -8.93
C ASP A 54 -11.12 -9.93 -9.42
N GLU A 55 -10.51 -8.81 -9.01
CA GLU A 55 -9.10 -8.51 -9.23
C GLU A 55 -8.19 -9.09 -8.13
N LEU A 56 -8.78 -9.54 -7.01
CA LEU A 56 -8.05 -10.07 -5.85
C LEU A 56 -7.97 -11.60 -5.88
N ALA A 57 -6.80 -12.13 -5.56
CA ALA A 57 -6.62 -13.57 -5.37
C ALA A 57 -7.09 -13.99 -3.97
N GLU A 58 -7.75 -15.15 -3.88
CA GLU A 58 -8.09 -15.74 -2.59
C GLU A 58 -6.83 -16.08 -1.79
N ALA A 59 -6.79 -15.61 -0.55
CA ALA A 59 -5.71 -15.95 0.35
C ALA A 59 -5.77 -17.46 0.71
N PRO A 60 -4.64 -18.19 0.69
CA PRO A 60 -4.62 -19.57 1.13
C PRO A 60 -5.08 -19.72 2.58
N LEU A 61 -5.70 -20.86 2.90
CA LEU A 61 -6.10 -21.18 4.28
C LEU A 61 -4.91 -21.05 5.24
N GLY A 62 -5.11 -20.35 6.35
CA GLY A 62 -4.08 -20.13 7.36
C GLY A 62 -3.06 -19.02 7.02
N PHE A 63 -3.25 -18.26 5.93
CA PHE A 63 -2.31 -17.22 5.52
C PHE A 63 -2.19 -16.10 6.55
N GLU A 64 -3.34 -15.59 7.04
CA GLU A 64 -3.35 -14.52 8.04
C GLU A 64 -2.62 -14.93 9.33
N GLU A 65 -2.90 -16.13 9.85
CA GLU A 65 -2.26 -16.63 11.07
C GLU A 65 -0.74 -16.75 10.89
N LYS A 66 -0.27 -17.23 9.73
CA LYS A 66 1.17 -17.30 9.41
C LYS A 66 1.80 -15.91 9.41
N VAL A 67 1.18 -14.94 8.74
CA VAL A 67 1.68 -13.55 8.70
C VAL A 67 1.75 -12.96 10.11
N GLN A 68 0.72 -13.16 10.93
CA GLN A 68 0.69 -12.68 12.31
C GLN A 68 1.76 -13.34 13.18
N ILE A 69 2.04 -14.63 13.00
CA ILE A 69 3.14 -15.33 13.69
C ILE A 69 4.49 -14.72 13.32
N GLU A 70 4.75 -14.50 12.03
CA GLU A 70 6.02 -13.90 11.56
C GLU A 70 6.24 -12.49 12.11
N ILE A 71 5.20 -11.65 12.11
CA ILE A 71 5.26 -10.30 12.69
C ILE A 71 5.60 -10.37 14.19
N LYS A 72 4.95 -11.26 14.93
CA LYS A 72 5.21 -11.45 16.38
C LYS A 72 6.64 -11.93 16.63
N ASN A 73 7.14 -12.86 15.81
CA ASN A 73 8.50 -13.39 15.93
C ASN A 73 9.56 -12.32 15.66
N LYS A 74 9.40 -11.49 14.62
CA LYS A 74 10.30 -10.36 14.34
C LYS A 74 10.33 -9.34 15.49
N LYS A 75 9.16 -9.00 16.06
CA LYS A 75 9.09 -8.09 17.21
C LYS A 75 9.85 -8.63 18.41
N LYS A 76 9.79 -9.94 18.69
CA LYS A 76 10.58 -10.58 19.76
C LYS A 76 12.08 -10.53 19.48
N SER A 77 12.48 -10.70 18.22
CA SER A 77 13.89 -10.74 17.82
C SER A 77 14.58 -9.37 17.85
N ASN A 78 13.83 -8.27 17.69
CA ASN A 78 14.34 -6.90 17.78
C ASN A 78 14.41 -6.34 19.22
N ILE A 79 14.04 -7.15 20.22
CA ILE A 79 14.30 -6.85 21.63
C ILE A 79 15.63 -7.53 21.99
N HIS A 80 16.74 -6.91 21.58
CA HIS A 80 18.09 -7.26 22.01
C HIS A 80 18.88 -5.99 22.30
#